data_AF-A0A060BY12-F1
#
_entry.id   AF-A0A060BY12-F1
#
_cell.length_a   1.000
_cell.length_b   1.000
_cell.length_c   1.000
_cell.angle_alpha   90.00
_cell.angle_beta   90.00
_cell.angle_gamma   90.00
#
_symmetry.space_group_name_H-M   'P 1'
#
loop_
_entity.id
_entity.type
_entity.pdbx_description
1 polymer ?
#
loop_
_entity_poly.entity_id
_entity_poly.type
_entity_poly.pdbx_seq_one_letter_code
_entity_poly.pdbx_strand_id
1 'polypeptide(L)'
;MKSTHTTRQATQSLDLIESLQSSSGAFPACPTFKVYQYSWLRDGTYIAAALARGGRDRSALAFHEWVVDVISRMAPQIQELVALRQAGHTPRHEDMLPTRYCLDGSVEVSDGDDDWPNVQLDGYGIWLWGWRTS
;
A
#
# COMPACT_ATOMS: atom_id res chain seq x y z
N MET A 1 11.21 25.37 -24.44
CA MET A 1 12.30 24.43 -24.05
C MET A 1 12.12 23.74 -22.69
N LYS A 2 11.31 24.23 -21.73
CA LYS A 2 11.08 23.50 -20.45
C LYS A 2 10.27 22.19 -20.60
N SER A 3 9.43 22.08 -21.63
CA SER A 3 8.46 20.97 -21.78
C SER A 3 9.08 19.59 -22.02
N THR A 4 10.16 19.48 -22.80
CA THR A 4 10.74 18.17 -23.18
C THR A 4 11.51 17.50 -22.04
N HIS A 5 12.11 18.29 -21.15
CA HIS A 5 12.87 17.76 -20.02
C HIS A 5 11.95 17.16 -18.95
N THR A 6 10.82 17.82 -18.67
CA THR A 6 9.80 17.35 -17.73
C THR A 6 9.13 16.06 -18.20
N THR A 7 8.77 15.95 -19.49
CA THR A 7 8.20 14.72 -20.04
C THR A 7 9.19 13.55 -19.93
N ARG A 8 10.47 13.77 -20.25
CA ARG A 8 11.51 12.74 -20.12
C ARG A 8 11.67 12.28 -18.67
N GLN A 9 11.71 13.20 -17.71
CA GLN A 9 11.82 12.86 -16.29
C GLN A 9 10.60 12.06 -15.82
N ALA A 10 9.39 12.47 -16.19
CA ALA A 10 8.16 11.75 -15.83
C ALA A 10 8.17 10.32 -16.39
N THR A 11 8.53 10.13 -17.66
CA THR A 11 8.65 8.78 -18.25
C THR A 11 9.67 7.94 -17.51
N GLN A 12 10.87 8.47 -17.26
CA GLN A 12 11.93 7.75 -16.54
C GLN A 12 11.53 7.37 -15.10
N SER A 13 10.82 8.25 -14.39
CA SER A 13 10.31 7.95 -13.06
C SER A 13 9.30 6.81 -13.08
N LEU A 14 8.37 6.83 -14.04
CA LEU A 14 7.34 5.79 -14.17
C LEU A 14 7.94 4.44 -14.55
N ASP A 15 8.91 4.42 -15.48
CA ASP A 15 9.61 3.19 -15.89
C ASP A 15 10.40 2.59 -14.72
N LEU A 16 11.08 3.43 -13.92
CA LEU A 16 11.81 2.97 -12.74
C LEU A 16 10.85 2.37 -11.70
N ILE A 17 9.77 3.08 -11.38
CA ILE A 17 8.79 2.62 -10.38
C ILE A 17 8.14 1.31 -10.82
N GLU A 18 7.73 1.19 -12.08
CA GLU A 18 7.16 -0.04 -12.64
C GLU A 18 8.18 -1.20 -12.59
N SER A 19 9.46 -0.93 -12.89
CA SER A 19 10.52 -1.94 -12.80
C SER A 19 10.78 -2.48 -11.38
N LEU A 20 10.40 -1.70 -10.36
CA LEU A 20 10.57 -2.04 -8.95
C LEU A 20 9.31 -2.66 -8.33
N GLN A 21 8.23 -2.80 -9.08
CA GLN A 21 7.03 -3.50 -8.63
C GLN A 21 7.37 -4.97 -8.33
N SER A 22 6.93 -5.45 -7.18
CA SER A 22 7.01 -6.87 -6.84
C SER A 22 6.15 -7.71 -7.80
N SER A 23 6.51 -8.97 -8.00
CA SER A 23 5.70 -9.92 -8.77
C SER A 23 4.30 -10.15 -8.19
N SER A 24 4.12 -9.84 -6.90
CA SER A 24 2.82 -9.85 -6.22
C SER A 24 1.93 -8.65 -6.55
N GLY A 25 2.46 -7.61 -7.21
CA GLY A 25 1.77 -6.34 -7.47
C GLY A 25 2.10 -5.21 -6.48
N ALA A 26 2.74 -5.53 -5.34
CA ALA A 26 3.10 -4.53 -4.33
C ALA A 26 4.23 -3.60 -4.79
N PHE A 27 4.21 -2.35 -4.30
CA PHE A 27 5.34 -1.42 -4.46
C PHE A 27 6.09 -1.26 -3.12
N PRO A 28 7.41 -1.49 -3.07
CA PRO A 28 8.21 -1.15 -1.89
C PRO A 28 8.29 0.38 -1.74
N ALA A 29 8.22 0.89 -0.51
CA ALA A 29 8.41 2.32 -0.26
C ALA A 29 9.83 2.77 -0.58
N CYS A 30 10.84 1.94 -0.28
CA CYS A 30 12.21 2.12 -0.72
C CYS A 30 12.94 0.78 -0.83
N PRO A 31 13.37 0.34 -2.03
CA PRO A 31 13.98 -0.97 -2.22
C PRO A 31 15.37 -1.09 -1.59
N THR A 32 16.06 0.01 -1.32
CA THR A 32 17.45 0.03 -0.83
C THR A 32 17.58 0.41 0.64
N PHE A 33 16.48 0.70 1.33
CA PHE A 33 16.49 1.03 2.75
C PHE A 33 15.68 -0.01 3.53
N LYS A 34 16.37 -0.86 4.31
CA LYS A 34 15.82 -2.08 4.92
C LYS A 34 14.45 -1.89 5.58
N VAL A 35 14.28 -0.85 6.41
CA VAL A 35 13.04 -0.59 7.15
C VAL A 35 11.86 -0.21 6.23
N TYR A 36 12.14 0.18 4.98
CA TYR A 36 11.16 0.67 3.99
C TYR A 36 10.97 -0.30 2.82
N GLN A 37 11.46 -1.54 2.93
CA GLN A 37 11.25 -2.58 1.92
C GLN A 37 9.84 -3.19 1.93
N TYR A 38 8.95 -2.64 2.74
CA TYR A 38 7.54 -3.00 2.82
C TYR A 38 6.68 -2.14 1.88
N SER A 39 5.43 -2.56 1.68
CA SER A 39 4.44 -1.79 0.94
C SER A 39 3.45 -1.11 1.89
N TRP A 40 3.26 0.19 1.70
CA TRP A 40 2.23 0.98 2.38
C TRP A 40 1.06 1.21 1.44
N LEU A 41 -0.16 1.08 1.94
CA LEU A 41 -1.36 1.36 1.14
C LEU A 41 -1.37 2.80 0.63
N ARG A 42 -0.97 3.76 1.46
CA ARG A 42 -0.87 5.18 1.08
C ARG A 42 0.08 5.39 -0.10
N ASP A 43 1.33 5.00 0.07
CA ASP A 43 2.41 5.22 -0.89
C ASP A 43 2.13 4.49 -2.21
N GLY A 44 1.78 3.20 -2.11
CA GLY A 44 1.41 2.38 -3.26
C GLY A 44 0.21 2.91 -4.03
N THR A 45 -0.78 3.51 -3.34
CA THR A 45 -1.94 4.10 -4.02
C THR A 45 -1.57 5.32 -4.85
N TYR A 46 -0.72 6.22 -4.32
CA TYR A 46 -0.25 7.37 -5.10
C TYR A 46 0.61 6.93 -6.29
N ILE A 47 1.41 5.88 -6.12
CA ILE A 47 2.17 5.25 -7.21
C ILE A 47 1.21 4.71 -8.28
N ALA A 48 0.22 3.90 -7.90
CA ALA A 48 -0.74 3.31 -8.83
C ALA A 48 -1.51 4.39 -9.60
N ALA A 49 -1.95 5.47 -8.92
CA ALA A 49 -2.62 6.59 -9.57
C ALA A 49 -1.70 7.35 -10.55
N ALA A 50 -0.40 7.45 -10.26
CA ALA A 50 0.57 8.05 -11.17
C ALA A 50 0.83 7.16 -12.40
N LEU A 51 0.94 5.84 -12.20
CA LEU A 51 1.11 4.85 -13.26
C LEU A 51 -0.09 4.82 -14.20
N ALA A 52 -1.32 4.76 -13.67
CA ALA A 52 -2.54 4.83 -14.48
C ALA A 52 -2.60 6.12 -15.33
N ARG A 53 -2.34 7.29 -14.72
CA ARG A 53 -2.24 8.55 -15.47
C ARG A 53 -1.12 8.57 -16.51
N GLY A 54 -0.08 7.78 -16.29
CA GLY A 54 1.02 7.55 -17.21
C GLY A 54 0.75 6.50 -18.28
N GLY A 55 -0.41 5.84 -18.30
CA GLY A 55 -0.77 4.76 -19.24
C GLY A 55 -0.19 3.39 -18.89
N ARG A 56 0.19 3.16 -17.62
CA ARG A 56 0.70 1.87 -17.10
C ARG A 56 -0.39 1.12 -16.34
N ASP A 57 -1.53 0.97 -16.99
CA ASP A 57 -2.79 0.53 -16.36
C ASP A 57 -2.67 -0.87 -15.75
N ARG A 58 -1.90 -1.77 -16.40
CA ARG A 58 -1.67 -3.13 -15.89
C ARG A 58 -0.90 -3.13 -14.57
N SER A 59 0.12 -2.28 -14.44
CA SER A 59 0.91 -2.16 -13.22
C SER A 59 0.08 -1.56 -12.09
N ALA A 60 -0.71 -0.52 -12.39
CA ALA A 60 -1.66 0.07 -11.44
C ALA A 60 -2.72 -0.95 -10.98
N LEU A 61 -3.30 -1.71 -11.90
CA LEU A 61 -4.27 -2.77 -11.60
C LEU A 61 -3.66 -3.86 -10.73
N ALA A 62 -2.43 -4.31 -11.02
CA ALA A 62 -1.77 -5.34 -10.22
C ALA A 62 -1.59 -4.91 -8.75
N PHE A 63 -1.28 -3.64 -8.49
CA PHE A 63 -1.25 -3.12 -7.12
C PHE A 63 -2.63 -3.15 -6.47
N HIS A 64 -3.65 -2.73 -7.21
CA HIS A 64 -5.03 -2.73 -6.75
C HIS A 64 -5.51 -4.16 -6.40
N GLU A 65 -5.26 -5.15 -7.26
CA GLU A 65 -5.53 -6.57 -6.99
C GLU A 65 -4.77 -7.06 -5.75
N TRP A 66 -3.50 -6.69 -5.60
CA TRP A 66 -2.71 -7.00 -4.41
C TRP A 66 -3.36 -6.44 -3.13
N VAL A 67 -3.86 -5.19 -3.14
CA VAL A 67 -4.54 -4.62 -1.96
C VAL A 67 -5.83 -5.38 -1.66
N VAL A 68 -6.63 -5.74 -2.68
CA VAL A 68 -7.85 -6.54 -2.48
C VAL A 68 -7.52 -7.86 -1.80
N ASP A 69 -6.48 -8.55 -2.25
CA ASP A 69 -6.02 -9.81 -1.67
C ASP A 69 -5.56 -9.64 -0.22
N VAL A 70 -4.79 -8.59 0.08
CA VAL A 70 -4.36 -8.26 1.45
C VAL A 70 -5.56 -8.01 2.36
N ILE A 71 -6.47 -7.11 1.98
CA ILE A 71 -7.63 -6.76 2.80
C ILE A 71 -8.57 -7.95 2.98
N SER A 72 -8.73 -8.79 1.95
CA SER A 72 -9.55 -9.99 2.02
C SER A 72 -9.02 -10.99 3.05
N ARG A 73 -7.68 -11.14 3.17
CA ARG A 73 -7.07 -11.97 4.22
C ARG A 73 -7.31 -11.41 5.63
N MET A 74 -7.48 -10.09 5.75
CA MET A 74 -7.73 -9.41 7.02
C MET A 74 -9.22 -9.38 7.41
N ALA A 75 -10.12 -9.86 6.55
CA ALA A 75 -11.57 -9.80 6.77
C ALA A 75 -12.03 -10.37 8.13
N PRO A 76 -11.51 -11.51 8.62
CA PRO A 76 -11.89 -12.03 9.94
C PRO A 76 -11.55 -11.05 11.08
N GLN A 77 -10.34 -10.48 11.08
CA GLN A 77 -9.91 -9.50 12.09
C GLN A 77 -10.76 -8.22 12.03
N ILE A 78 -11.08 -7.74 10.81
CA ILE A 78 -11.97 -6.59 10.63
C ILE A 78 -13.35 -6.88 11.24
N GLN A 79 -13.91 -8.07 10.99
CA GLN A 79 -15.21 -8.47 11.52
C GLN A 79 -15.20 -8.52 13.06
N GLU A 80 -14.14 -9.04 13.66
CA GLU A 80 -13.97 -9.08 15.12
C GLU A 80 -13.90 -7.67 15.72
N LEU A 81 -13.10 -6.77 15.13
CA LEU A 81 -12.99 -5.37 15.57
C LEU A 81 -14.33 -4.63 15.49
N VAL A 82 -15.09 -4.86 14.41
CA VAL A 82 -16.43 -4.29 14.23
C VAL A 82 -17.39 -4.83 15.27
N ALA A 83 -17.41 -6.15 15.51
CA ALA A 83 -18.28 -6.77 16.50
C ALA A 83 -17.96 -6.28 17.92
N LEU A 84 -16.68 -6.17 18.27
CA LEU A 84 -16.22 -5.64 19.55
C LEU A 84 -16.71 -4.20 19.76
N ARG A 85 -16.63 -3.36 18.71
CA ARG A 85 -17.13 -1.99 18.76
C ARG A 85 -18.66 -1.92 18.88
N GLN A 86 -19.38 -2.76 18.17
CA GLN A 86 -20.85 -2.87 18.26
C GLN A 86 -21.32 -3.31 19.65
N ALA A 87 -20.51 -4.14 20.34
CA ALA A 87 -20.74 -4.52 21.73
C ALA A 87 -20.39 -3.42 22.76
N GLY A 88 -20.05 -2.20 22.31
CA GLY A 88 -19.74 -1.07 23.17
C GLY A 88 -18.30 -1.02 23.69
N HIS A 89 -17.43 -1.93 23.25
CA HIS A 89 -16.03 -1.94 23.65
C HIS A 89 -15.17 -1.09 22.69
N THR A 90 -13.96 -0.76 23.11
CA THR A 90 -12.98 -0.03 22.28
C THR A 90 -11.82 -0.96 21.98
N PRO A 91 -11.48 -1.23 20.70
CA PRO A 91 -10.32 -2.02 20.35
C PRO A 91 -9.03 -1.41 20.90
N ARG A 92 -8.07 -2.25 21.27
CA ARG A 92 -6.74 -1.77 21.64
C ARG A 92 -5.97 -1.41 20.36
N HIS A 93 -4.98 -0.55 20.50
CA HIS A 93 -4.16 -0.13 19.38
C HIS A 93 -3.45 -1.32 18.70
N GLU A 94 -2.97 -2.29 19.49
CA GLU A 94 -2.34 -3.53 18.99
C GLU A 94 -3.30 -4.47 18.25
N ASP A 95 -4.62 -4.33 18.44
CA ASP A 95 -5.62 -5.16 17.76
C ASP A 95 -5.94 -4.61 16.35
N MET A 96 -5.53 -3.36 16.06
CA MET A 96 -5.81 -2.70 14.79
C MET A 96 -4.96 -3.28 13.66
N LEU A 97 -5.46 -3.15 12.44
CA LEU A 97 -4.74 -3.58 11.24
C LEU A 97 -3.43 -2.80 11.05
N PRO A 98 -2.41 -3.43 10.44
CA PRO A 98 -1.12 -2.81 10.25
C PRO A 98 -1.17 -1.67 9.23
N THR A 99 -0.19 -0.78 9.33
CA THR A 99 0.05 0.33 8.40
C THR A 99 0.78 -0.11 7.12
N ARG A 100 1.64 -1.13 7.22
CA ARG A 100 2.50 -1.64 6.16
C ARG A 100 2.41 -3.16 6.08
N TYR A 101 2.67 -3.70 4.90
CA TYR A 101 2.66 -5.14 4.65
C TYR A 101 3.94 -5.57 3.96
N CYS A 102 4.35 -6.82 4.17
CA CYS A 102 5.35 -7.46 3.33
C CYS A 102 4.91 -7.40 1.86
N LEU A 103 5.86 -7.49 0.93
CA LEU A 103 5.51 -7.40 -0.50
C LEU A 103 4.60 -8.55 -0.95
N ASP A 104 4.69 -9.72 -0.33
CA ASP A 104 3.75 -10.83 -0.55
C ASP A 104 2.36 -10.60 0.08
N GLY A 105 2.21 -9.49 0.81
CA GLY A 105 0.99 -9.12 1.51
C GLY A 105 0.74 -9.86 2.82
N SER A 106 1.77 -10.50 3.38
CA SER A 106 1.77 -10.95 4.77
C SER A 106 1.95 -9.77 5.74
N VAL A 107 1.50 -9.97 6.97
CA VAL A 107 1.74 -9.02 8.07
C VAL A 107 3.17 -9.23 8.55
N GLU A 108 3.90 -8.14 8.77
CA GLU A 108 5.22 -8.18 9.39
C GLU A 108 5.13 -8.85 10.77
N VAL A 109 5.98 -9.84 11.01
CA VAL A 109 6.18 -10.40 12.35
C VAL A 109 7.21 -9.52 13.04
N SER A 110 6.80 -8.84 14.12
CA SER A 110 7.75 -8.06 14.91
C SER A 110 8.66 -8.99 15.71
N ASP A 111 9.97 -8.80 15.57
CA ASP A 111 10.98 -9.53 16.34
C ASP A 111 11.21 -8.91 17.74
N GLY A 112 10.37 -7.96 18.15
CA GLY A 112 10.43 -7.27 19.45
C GLY A 112 11.37 -6.06 19.51
N ASP A 113 12.26 -5.88 18.53
CA ASP A 113 13.20 -4.74 18.45
C ASP A 113 12.71 -3.58 17.54
N ASP A 114 11.67 -3.79 16.73
CA ASP A 114 11.16 -2.78 15.80
C ASP A 114 9.80 -2.23 16.30
N ASP A 115 9.86 -1.14 17.07
CA ASP A 115 8.71 -0.44 17.68
C ASP A 115 8.05 0.52 16.67
N TRP A 116 7.92 0.09 15.41
CA TRP A 116 7.39 0.95 14.34
C TRP A 116 5.89 1.23 14.59
N PRO A 117 5.45 2.50 14.51
CA PRO A 117 4.04 2.84 14.72
C PRO A 117 3.13 2.17 13.68
N ASN A 118 2.45 1.11 14.10
CA ASN A 118 1.74 0.20 13.20
C ASN A 118 0.28 0.54 12.94
N VAL A 119 -0.26 1.63 13.49
CA VAL A 119 -1.67 2.01 13.25
C VAL A 119 -1.77 3.37 12.58
N GLN A 120 -2.09 3.34 11.30
CA GLN A 120 -2.41 4.50 10.49
C GLN A 120 -3.62 4.14 9.62
N LEU A 121 -4.72 4.87 9.79
CA LEU A 121 -6.00 4.55 9.13
C LEU A 121 -6.12 5.19 7.74
N ASP A 122 -5.27 6.16 7.41
CA ASP A 122 -5.39 6.95 6.19
C ASP A 122 -5.15 6.11 4.94
N GLY A 123 -4.28 5.09 5.00
CA GLY A 123 -3.96 4.23 3.86
C GLY A 123 -5.18 3.54 3.26
N TYR A 124 -6.12 3.09 4.10
CA TYR A 124 -7.37 2.47 3.64
C TYR A 124 -8.28 3.46 2.90
N GLY A 125 -8.42 4.67 3.44
CA GLY A 125 -9.23 5.72 2.80
C GLY A 125 -8.62 6.23 1.50
N ILE A 126 -7.29 6.41 1.48
CA ILE A 126 -6.54 6.80 0.28
C ILE A 126 -6.69 5.71 -0.80
N TRP A 127 -6.60 4.43 -0.45
CA TRP A 127 -6.79 3.34 -1.40
C TRP A 127 -8.19 3.36 -2.04
N LEU A 128 -9.26 3.55 -1.25
CA LEU A 128 -10.62 3.67 -1.80
C LEU A 128 -10.77 4.85 -2.75
N TRP A 129 -10.11 5.98 -2.47
CA TRP A 129 -10.04 7.11 -3.41
C TRP A 129 -9.31 6.71 -4.70
N GLY A 130 -8.11 6.13 -4.58
CA GLY A 130 -7.28 5.75 -5.71
C GLY A 130 -8.00 4.76 -6.63
N TRP A 131 -8.55 3.69 -6.07
CA TRP A 131 -9.31 2.66 -6.78
C TRP A 131 -10.45 3.25 -7.63
N ARG A 132 -11.14 4.28 -7.13
CA ARG A 132 -12.24 4.92 -7.86
C ARG A 132 -11.77 5.84 -8.99
N THR A 133 -10.52 6.31 -8.94
CA THR A 133 -9.97 7.32 -9.85
C THR A 133 -8.96 6.79 -10.86
N SER A 134 -8.57 5.51 -10.72
CA SER A 134 -7.71 4.77 -11.64
C SER A 134 -8.53 4.07 -12.72
#